data_AF-N6XWP8-F1
#
_entry.id   AF-N6XWP8-F1
#
_cell.length_a   1.000
_cell.length_b   1.000
_cell.length_c   1.000
_cell.angle_alpha   90.00
_cell.angle_beta   90.00
_cell.angle_gamma   90.00
#
_symmetry.space_group_name_H-M   'P 1'
#
loop_
_entity.id
_entity.type
_entity.pdbx_description
1 polymer ?
#
loop_
_entity_poly.entity_id
_entity_poly.type
_entity_poly.pdbx_seq_one_letter_code
_entity_poly.pdbx_strand_id
1 'polypeptide(L)'
;MIDEVNNGLSYFDTTFLRELPRLYASLEDRLAAADPALGAPELAAFVQVGSWIGGDRDGNPFVTAEVLERALAMQAAVALGYYLTELHTLGSQLSLGLGLVSAS
;
A
#
# COMPACT_ATOMS: atom_id res chain seq x y z
N MET A 1 -8.53 12.46 18.55
CA MET A 1 -8.35 11.05 18.12
C MET A 1 -8.71 10.83 16.65
N ILE A 2 -9.95 11.04 16.20
CA ILE A 2 -10.28 10.80 14.77
C ILE A 2 -9.48 11.70 13.81
N ASP A 3 -9.24 12.97 14.17
CA ASP A 3 -8.39 13.86 13.36
C ASP A 3 -6.93 13.39 13.29
N GLU A 4 -6.45 12.75 14.36
CA GLU A 4 -5.11 12.17 14.41
C GLU A 4 -5.01 10.94 13.51
N VAL A 5 -6.05 10.09 13.51
CA VAL A 5 -6.18 8.97 12.55
C VAL A 5 -6.15 9.50 11.12
N ASN A 6 -6.94 10.54 10.80
CA ASN A 6 -6.92 11.17 9.48
C ASN A 6 -5.53 11.70 9.09
N ASN A 7 -4.86 12.38 10.02
CA ASN A 7 -3.52 12.89 9.79
C ASN A 7 -2.53 11.75 9.51
N GLY A 8 -2.57 10.66 10.28
CA GLY A 8 -1.74 9.49 10.03
C GLY A 8 -2.03 8.82 8.69
N LEU A 9 -3.31 8.70 8.33
CA LEU A 9 -3.74 8.11 7.06
C LEU A 9 -3.32 8.93 5.83
N SER A 10 -3.15 10.24 5.97
CA SER A 10 -2.68 11.08 4.86
C SER A 10 -1.36 10.59 4.26
N TYR A 11 -0.44 10.08 5.10
CA TYR A 11 0.85 9.54 4.64
C TYR A 11 0.73 8.25 3.83
N PHE A 12 -0.33 7.46 4.02
CA PHE A 12 -0.57 6.26 3.21
C PHE A 12 -0.90 6.64 1.77
N ASP A 13 -1.82 7.60 1.60
CA ASP A 13 -2.23 8.10 0.28
C ASP A 13 -1.11 8.90 -0.41
N THR A 14 -0.41 9.78 0.31
CA THR A 14 0.63 10.62 -0.29
C THR A 14 1.93 9.89 -0.55
N THR A 15 2.24 8.85 0.23
CA THR A 15 3.58 8.24 0.26
C THR A 15 3.54 6.72 0.24
N PHE A 16 3.17 6.05 1.32
CA PHE A 16 3.50 4.63 1.51
C PHE A 16 2.92 3.71 0.42
N LEU A 17 1.66 3.91 0.03
CA LEU A 17 0.98 3.04 -0.94
C LEU A 17 1.60 3.13 -2.35
N ARG A 18 2.22 4.26 -2.68
CA ARG A 18 2.84 4.51 -4.01
C ARG A 18 4.34 4.27 -4.01
N GLU A 19 5.02 4.78 -2.99
CA GLU A 19 6.48 4.83 -2.98
C GLU A 19 7.12 3.54 -2.49
N LEU A 20 6.46 2.75 -1.62
CA LEU A 20 7.01 1.45 -1.24
C LEU A 20 7.10 0.49 -2.43
N PRO A 21 6.05 0.27 -3.25
CA PRO A 21 6.19 -0.56 -4.45
C PRO A 21 7.27 -0.05 -5.40
N ARG A 22 7.39 1.27 -5.59
CA ARG A 22 8.45 1.88 -6.43
C ARG A 22 9.85 1.61 -5.89
N LEU A 23 10.03 1.67 -4.57
CA LEU A 23 11.29 1.36 -3.92
C LEU A 23 11.68 -0.10 -4.15
N TYR A 24 10.73 -1.03 -4.00
CA TYR A 24 10.96 -2.46 -4.23
C TYR A 24 11.35 -2.73 -5.67
N ALA A 25 10.56 -2.24 -6.64
CA ALA A 25 10.85 -2.38 -8.06
C ALA A 25 12.23 -1.81 -8.41
N SER A 26 12.57 -0.62 -7.90
CA SER A 26 13.90 -0.04 -8.15
C SER A 26 15.03 -0.86 -7.52
N LEU A 27 14.80 -1.52 -6.39
CA LEU A 27 15.82 -2.35 -5.75
C LEU A 27 15.99 -3.67 -6.51
N GLU A 28 14.90 -4.30 -6.94
CA GLU A 28 14.87 -5.49 -7.79
C GLU A 28 15.63 -5.24 -9.10
N ASP A 29 15.33 -4.14 -9.80
CA ASP A 29 16.03 -3.75 -11.03
C ASP A 29 17.54 -3.59 -10.82
N ARG A 30 17.94 -2.95 -9.70
CA ARG A 30 19.36 -2.73 -9.37
C ARG A 30 20.08 -4.03 -9.02
N LEU A 31 19.42 -4.93 -8.29
CA LEU A 31 19.99 -6.25 -7.95
C LEU A 31 20.19 -7.09 -9.22
N ALA A 32 19.18 -7.14 -10.09
CA ALA A 32 19.26 -7.85 -11.36
C ALA A 32 20.36 -7.28 -12.28
N ALA A 33 20.54 -5.95 -12.30
CA ALA A 33 21.60 -5.31 -13.08
C ALA A 33 23.01 -5.55 -12.51
N ALA A 34 23.15 -5.71 -11.19
CA ALA A 34 24.43 -5.95 -10.54
C ALA A 34 24.90 -7.40 -10.71
N ASP A 35 23.97 -8.36 -10.58
CA ASP A 35 24.23 -9.78 -10.78
C ASP A 35 22.92 -10.50 -11.16
N PRO A 36 22.83 -11.14 -12.35
CA PRO A 36 21.65 -11.92 -12.72
C PRO A 36 21.26 -13.01 -11.71
N ALA A 37 22.20 -13.52 -10.92
CA ALA A 37 21.92 -14.49 -9.86
C ALA A 37 21.22 -13.86 -8.63
N LEU A 38 21.30 -12.53 -8.47
CA LEU A 38 20.60 -11.76 -7.43
C LEU A 38 19.24 -11.23 -7.90
N GLY A 39 18.96 -11.26 -9.21
CA GLY A 39 17.68 -10.88 -9.81
C GLY A 39 16.57 -11.91 -9.55
N ALA A 40 16.20 -12.10 -8.29
CA ALA A 40 15.02 -12.89 -7.93
C ALA A 40 13.74 -12.18 -8.44
N PRO A 41 12.67 -12.93 -8.76
CA PRO A 41 11.46 -12.34 -9.35
C PRO A 41 10.71 -11.38 -8.43
N GLU A 42 10.86 -11.49 -7.10
CA GLU A 42 10.26 -10.57 -6.14
C GLU A 42 11.04 -10.60 -4.81
N LEU A 43 11.29 -9.44 -4.22
CA LEU A 43 11.85 -9.31 -2.89
C LEU A 43 10.78 -9.55 -1.82
N ALA A 44 11.16 -10.24 -0.74
CA ALA A 44 10.29 -10.36 0.42
C ALA A 44 9.95 -8.97 0.98
N ALA A 45 8.72 -8.79 1.50
CA ALA A 45 8.26 -7.54 2.09
C ALA A 45 8.98 -7.20 3.42
N PHE A 46 10.24 -6.78 3.34
CA PHE A 46 11.10 -6.46 4.48
C PHE A 46 10.78 -5.12 5.15
N VAL A 47 9.99 -4.26 4.50
CA VAL A 47 9.43 -3.03 5.07
C VAL A 47 7.93 -3.21 5.28
N GLN A 48 7.49 -3.11 6.53
CA GLN A 48 6.08 -3.15 6.91
C GLN A 48 5.73 -1.88 7.67
N VAL A 49 4.63 -1.23 7.28
CA VAL A 49 4.15 0.00 7.93
C VAL A 49 3.07 -0.37 8.93
N GLY A 50 3.26 0.07 10.18
CA GLY A 50 2.28 -0.08 11.26
C GLY A 50 1.90 1.27 11.85
N SER A 51 0.75 1.32 12.52
CA SER A 51 0.28 2.53 13.22
C SER A 51 -0.29 2.16 14.58
N TRP A 52 0.04 2.96 15.59
CA TRP A 52 -0.57 2.90 16.92
C TRP A 52 -1.70 3.92 17.08
N ILE A 53 -1.89 4.82 16.10
CA ILE A 53 -2.88 5.89 16.17
C ILE A 53 -4.29 5.31 16.19
N GLY A 54 -5.05 5.67 17.23
CA GLY A 54 -6.40 5.15 17.48
C GLY A 54 -6.43 3.75 18.11
N GLY A 55 -5.28 3.13 18.37
CA GLY A 55 -5.18 1.81 19.00
C GLY A 55 -4.44 1.80 20.33
N ASP A 56 -3.44 2.67 20.53
CA ASP A 56 -2.72 2.75 21.79
C ASP A 56 -3.57 3.38 22.90
N ARG A 57 -3.84 2.58 23.94
CA ARG A 57 -4.69 2.95 25.08
C ARG A 57 -3.90 3.23 26.35
N ASP A 58 -2.59 3.01 26.34
CA ASP A 58 -1.81 3.12 27.57
C ASP A 58 -1.85 4.56 28.11
N GLY A 59 -2.41 4.72 29.32
CA GLY A 59 -2.61 6.03 29.94
C GLY A 59 -3.58 7.00 29.23
N ASN A 60 -4.26 6.59 28.15
CA ASN A 60 -5.13 7.47 27.35
C ASN A 60 -6.61 7.03 27.39
N PRO A 61 -7.45 7.63 28.27
CA PRO A 61 -8.85 7.26 28.39
C PRO A 61 -9.70 7.65 27.17
N PHE A 62 -9.18 8.46 26.25
CA PHE A 62 -9.89 8.89 25.04
C PHE A 62 -9.81 7.86 23.90
N VAL A 63 -9.00 6.80 24.02
CA VAL A 63 -8.94 5.71 23.04
C VAL A 63 -9.89 4.59 23.45
N THR A 64 -11.16 4.75 23.09
CA THR A 64 -12.23 3.80 23.43
C THR A 64 -12.28 2.61 22.45
N ALA A 65 -13.18 1.64 22.71
CA ALA A 65 -13.50 0.56 21.77
C ALA A 65 -14.03 1.09 20.43
N GLU A 66 -14.93 2.07 20.49
CA GLU A 66 -15.50 2.73 19.32
C GLU A 66 -14.45 3.49 18.51
N VAL A 67 -13.49 4.16 19.18
CA VAL A 67 -12.37 4.84 18.49
C VAL A 67 -11.49 3.84 17.76
N LEU A 68 -11.17 2.70 18.38
CA LEU A 68 -10.38 1.64 17.75
C LEU A 68 -11.09 1.05 16.53
N GLU A 69 -12.37 0.71 16.67
CA GLU A 69 -13.18 0.17 15.58
C GLU A 69 -13.24 1.15 14.41
N ARG A 70 -13.47 2.43 14.69
CA ARG A 70 -13.49 3.46 13.66
C ARG A 70 -12.12 3.68 13.02
N ALA A 71 -11.04 3.67 13.80
CA ALA A 71 -9.69 3.81 13.28
C ALA A 71 -9.33 2.65 12.33
N LEU A 72 -9.71 1.41 12.69
CA LEU A 72 -9.51 0.24 11.85
C LEU A 72 -10.33 0.33 10.56
N ALA A 73 -11.61 0.72 10.65
CA ALA A 73 -12.46 0.90 9.47
C ALA A 73 -11.92 1.97 8.52
N MET A 74 -11.38 3.07 9.05
CA MET A 74 -10.75 4.13 8.26
C MET A 74 -9.47 3.66 7.58
N GLN A 75 -8.60 2.91 8.28
CA GLN A 75 -7.41 2.29 7.70
C GLN A 75 -7.76 1.32 6.57
N ALA A 76 -8.76 0.46 6.78
CA ALA A 76 -9.24 -0.46 5.77
C ALA A 76 -9.81 0.28 4.54
N ALA A 77 -10.59 1.34 4.75
CA ALA A 77 -11.16 2.13 3.66
C ALA A 77 -10.07 2.78 2.78
N VAL A 78 -9.00 3.30 3.39
CA VAL A 78 -7.86 3.87 2.64
C VAL A 78 -7.15 2.79 1.81
N ALA A 79 -6.82 1.65 2.42
CA ALA A 79 -6.12 0.57 1.71
C ALA A 79 -6.97 -0.01 0.57
N LEU A 80 -8.23 -0.36 0.85
CA LEU A 80 -9.13 -0.95 -0.15
C LEU A 80 -9.49 0.05 -1.26
N GLY A 81 -9.71 1.32 -0.92
CA GLY A 81 -10.01 2.37 -1.89
C GLY A 81 -8.86 2.62 -2.86
N TYR A 82 -7.62 2.60 -2.36
CA TYR A 82 -6.42 2.68 -3.19
C TYR A 82 -6.34 1.49 -4.16
N TYR A 83 -6.41 0.26 -3.65
CA TYR A 83 -6.31 -0.93 -4.52
C TYR A 83 -7.43 -1.02 -5.55
N LEU A 84 -8.65 -0.60 -5.20
CA LEU A 84 -9.75 -0.54 -6.16
C LEU A 84 -9.46 0.43 -7.31
N THR A 85 -8.84 1.57 -7.00
CA THR A 85 -8.43 2.58 -8.00
C THR A 85 -7.33 2.03 -8.92
N GLU A 86 -6.33 1.35 -8.35
CA GLU A 86 -5.26 0.70 -9.12
C GLU A 86 -5.83 -0.41 -10.03
N LEU A 87 -6.75 -1.23 -9.53
CA LEU A 87 -7.41 -2.28 -10.32
C LEU A 87 -8.22 -1.71 -11.48
N HIS A 88 -8.97 -0.61 -11.28
CA HIS A 88 -9.68 0.06 -12.37
C HIS A 88 -8.71 0.60 -13.42
N THR A 89 -7.61 1.21 -12.99
CA THR A 89 -6.56 1.72 -13.89
C THR A 89 -5.95 0.59 -14.71
N LEU A 90 -5.54 -0.48 -14.05
CA LEU A 90 -4.98 -1.67 -14.70
C LEU A 90 -5.98 -2.30 -15.68
N GLY A 91 -7.23 -2.47 -15.27
CA GLY A 91 -8.29 -3.01 -16.12
C GLY A 91 -8.50 -2.20 -17.40
N SER A 92 -8.43 -0.87 -17.31
CA SER A 92 -8.53 0.02 -18.48
C SER A 92 -7.36 -0.16 -19.47
N GLN A 93 -6.16 -0.42 -18.95
CA GLN A 93 -4.95 -0.61 -19.76
C GLN A 93 -4.90 -2.01 -20.40
N LEU A 94 -5.30 -3.04 -19.66
CA LEU A 94 -5.31 -4.43 -20.15
C LEU A 94 -6.41 -4.69 -21.18
N SER A 95 -7.56 -3.99 -21.09
CA SER A 95 -8.64 -4.14 -22.07
C SER A 95 -8.25 -3.72 -23.49
N LEU A 96 -7.23 -2.87 -23.65
CA LEU A 96 -6.66 -2.50 -24.95
C LEU A 96 -5.67 -3.55 -25.47
N GLY A 97 -5.09 -4.38 -24.60
CA GLY A 97 -4.06 -5.36 -24.95
C GLY A 97 -4.58 -6.66 -25.57
N LEU A 98 -5.81 -7.06 -25.27
CA LEU A 98 -6.41 -8.31 -25.79
C LEU A 98 -6.82 -8.21 -27.28
N GLY A 99 -6.87 -7.00 -27.85
CA GLY A 99 -7.23 -6.79 -29.26
C GLY A 99 -6.06 -6.73 -30.24
N LEU A 100 -4.80 -6.77 -29.77
CA LEU A 100 -3.63 -6.41 -30.59
C LEU A 100 -2.68 -7.56 -30.95
N VAL A 101 -2.97 -8.82 -30.61
CA VAL A 101 -2.08 -9.93 -31.00
C VAL A 101 -2.88 -11.10 -31.56
N SER A 102 -2.83 -11.26 -32.89
CA SER A 102 -2.93 -12.57 -33.52
C SER A 102 -1.54 -13.18 -33.45
N ALA A 103 -1.35 -14.20 -32.62
CA ALA A 103 -0.11 -14.98 -32.62
C ALA A 103 0.03 -15.66 -33.98
N SER A 104 1.17 -15.42 -34.66
CA SER A 104 1.62 -16.21 -35.81
C SER A 104 2.54 -17.32 -35.33
#